data_AF-A0A9D1ISZ3-F1
#
_entry.id   AF-A0A9D1ISZ3-F1
#
_cell.length_a   1.000
_cell.length_b   1.000
_cell.length_c   1.000
_cell.angle_alpha   90.00
_cell.angle_beta   90.00
_cell.angle_gamma   90.00
#
_symmetry.space_group_name_H-M   'P 1'
#
loop_
_entity.id
_entity.type
_entity.pdbx_description
1 polymer ?
#
loop_
_entity_poly.entity_id
_entity_poly.type
_entity_poly.pdbx_seq_one_letter_code
_entity_poly.pdbx_strand_id
1 'polypeptide(L)'
;MKKTVRKTLAIAAATLTMATISATSLLSVAAEEPISPAAVQTTAASGSEESISPRRDDIIVKYRMYNGKLQYRRWNQTTGTWVDPDWIDA
;
A
#
# COMPACT_ATOMS: atom_id res chain seq x y z
N MET A 1 12.50 -39.53 39.74
CA MET A 1 11.27 -38.70 39.74
C MET A 1 11.68 -37.23 39.68
N LYS A 2 11.53 -36.58 38.52
CA LYS A 2 11.89 -35.16 38.32
C LYS A 2 10.58 -34.38 38.13
N LYS A 3 10.36 -33.38 39.00
CA LYS A 3 9.13 -32.62 39.15
C LYS A 3 9.03 -31.51 38.09
N THR A 4 7.80 -31.35 37.53
CA THR A 4 7.08 -30.07 37.27
C THR A 4 7.68 -29.13 36.20
N VAL A 5 6.97 -28.33 35.40
CA VAL A 5 5.65 -27.67 35.44
C VAL A 5 5.20 -27.46 33.98
N ARG A 6 3.92 -27.68 33.65
CA ARG A 6 3.35 -27.32 32.34
C ARG A 6 3.18 -25.79 32.28
N LYS A 7 3.97 -25.10 31.46
CA LYS A 7 3.79 -23.67 31.18
C LYS A 7 2.64 -23.49 30.19
N THR A 8 1.41 -23.49 30.67
CA THR A 8 0.27 -22.91 29.94
C THR A 8 0.37 -21.40 30.04
N LEU A 9 1.00 -20.75 29.05
CA LEU A 9 1.00 -19.30 28.94
C LEU A 9 -0.21 -18.89 28.08
N ALA A 10 -1.17 -18.26 28.74
CA ALA A 10 -2.35 -17.66 28.15
C ALA A 10 -1.94 -16.65 27.05
N ILE A 11 -2.44 -16.87 25.84
CA ILE A 11 -2.30 -15.91 24.74
C ILE A 11 -3.33 -14.81 25.01
N ALA A 12 -2.86 -13.65 25.45
CA ALA A 12 -3.65 -12.43 25.49
C ALA A 12 -3.99 -12.02 24.05
N ALA A 13 -5.23 -12.23 23.65
CA ALA A 13 -5.78 -11.77 22.38
C ALA A 13 -5.96 -10.24 22.45
N ALA A 14 -4.95 -9.50 21.99
CA ALA A 14 -5.10 -8.07 21.73
C ALA A 14 -5.85 -7.90 20.39
N THR A 15 -7.17 -7.77 20.48
CA THR A 15 -8.03 -7.43 19.34
C THR A 15 -7.76 -5.98 18.93
N LEU A 16 -6.93 -5.80 17.90
CA LEU A 16 -6.80 -4.50 17.23
C LEU A 16 -7.94 -4.37 16.22
N THR A 17 -9.12 -3.96 16.67
CA THR A 17 -10.22 -3.60 15.78
C THR A 17 -9.88 -2.28 15.10
N MET A 18 -9.34 -2.40 13.89
CA MET A 18 -9.03 -1.28 13.00
C MET A 18 -10.35 -0.62 12.57
N ALA A 19 -10.62 0.58 13.11
CA ALA A 19 -11.75 1.41 12.73
C ALA A 19 -11.63 1.78 11.23
N THR A 20 -12.61 1.34 10.45
CA THR A 20 -12.75 1.61 9.03
C THR A 20 -13.07 3.08 8.81
N ILE A 21 -12.16 3.84 8.20
CA ILE A 21 -12.43 5.19 7.70
C ILE A 21 -13.13 5.04 6.34
N SER A 22 -14.46 5.10 6.33
CA SER A 22 -15.22 5.26 5.10
C SER A 22 -15.23 6.74 4.70
N ALA A 23 -14.41 7.10 3.72
CA ALA A 23 -14.44 8.40 3.06
C ALA A 23 -15.62 8.44 2.09
N THR A 24 -16.71 9.09 2.49
CA THR A 24 -17.86 9.33 1.62
C THR A 24 -17.63 10.63 0.85
N SER A 25 -17.16 10.55 -0.38
CA SER A 25 -17.15 11.69 -1.31
C SER A 25 -18.31 11.52 -2.30
N LEU A 26 -19.35 12.34 -2.14
CA LEU A 26 -20.37 12.55 -3.17
C LEU A 26 -20.12 13.94 -3.78
N LEU A 27 -19.54 13.96 -4.99
CA LEU A 27 -19.53 15.11 -5.88
C LEU A 27 -20.54 14.83 -6.98
N SER A 28 -21.63 15.60 -7.04
CA SER A 28 -22.43 15.79 -8.25
C SER A 28 -23.34 17.00 -8.08
N VAL A 29 -22.99 18.09 -8.77
CA VAL A 29 -23.99 19.03 -9.27
C VAL A 29 -23.74 19.13 -10.77
N ALA A 30 -24.67 18.57 -11.53
CA ALA A 30 -24.76 18.75 -12.96
C ALA A 30 -25.32 20.16 -13.19
N ALA A 31 -24.51 21.03 -13.80
CA ALA A 31 -24.98 22.26 -14.40
C ALA A 31 -24.81 22.09 -15.92
N GLU A 32 -25.94 21.88 -16.58
CA GLU A 32 -26.09 21.78 -18.02
C GLU A 32 -26.37 23.19 -18.56
N GLU A 33 -25.49 23.69 -19.44
CA GLU A 33 -25.70 24.93 -20.19
C GLU A 33 -25.49 24.63 -21.70
N PRO A 34 -26.33 25.14 -22.61
CA PRO A 34 -26.51 24.57 -23.94
C PRO A 34 -25.73 25.27 -25.08
N ILE A 35 -25.44 24.48 -26.14
CA ILE A 35 -25.17 24.77 -27.57
C ILE A 35 -24.12 25.83 -28.02
N SER A 36 -23.11 25.35 -28.77
CA SER A 36 -22.70 25.94 -30.08
C SER A 36 -21.78 24.99 -30.90
N PRO A 37 -22.14 24.58 -32.12
CA PRO A 37 -21.32 23.71 -32.95
C PRO A 37 -20.55 24.50 -34.02
N ALA A 38 -19.35 25.01 -33.70
CA ALA A 38 -18.47 25.57 -34.72
C ALA A 38 -17.01 25.68 -34.24
N ALA A 39 -16.25 24.59 -34.32
CA ALA A 39 -14.79 24.66 -34.48
C ALA A 39 -14.25 23.32 -34.97
N VAL A 40 -14.03 23.25 -36.29
CA VAL A 40 -12.99 22.53 -37.04
C VAL A 40 -12.22 21.46 -36.24
N GLN A 41 -12.53 20.19 -36.53
CA GLN A 41 -11.67 19.05 -36.21
C GLN A 41 -10.38 19.16 -37.01
N THR A 42 -9.34 19.73 -36.42
CA THR A 42 -7.96 19.46 -36.83
C THR A 42 -7.50 18.25 -36.04
N THR A 43 -7.72 17.07 -36.61
CA THR A 43 -7.11 15.81 -36.15
C THR A 43 -5.62 15.87 -36.47
N ALA A 44 -4.87 16.66 -35.70
CA ALA A 44 -3.43 16.51 -35.63
C ALA A 44 -3.19 15.23 -34.83
N ALA A 45 -2.88 14.15 -35.54
CA ALA A 45 -2.21 12.99 -34.97
C ALA A 45 -0.83 13.45 -34.49
N SER A 46 -0.78 14.16 -33.36
CA SER A 46 0.43 14.30 -32.57
C SER A 46 0.68 12.92 -31.99
N GLY A 47 1.62 12.20 -32.58
CA GLY A 47 2.28 11.11 -31.89
C GLY A 47 2.85 11.70 -30.61
N SER A 48 2.13 11.51 -29.50
CA SER A 48 2.65 11.78 -28.18
C SER A 48 3.84 10.86 -28.03
N GLU A 49 5.04 11.42 -28.11
CA GLU A 49 6.24 10.76 -27.64
C GLU A 49 6.04 10.49 -26.15
N GLU A 50 5.47 9.32 -25.84
CA GLU A 50 5.28 8.84 -24.48
C GLU A 50 6.68 8.60 -23.91
N SER A 51 7.26 9.67 -23.34
CA SER A 51 8.50 9.58 -22.59
C SER A 51 8.29 8.61 -21.43
N ILE A 52 8.80 7.38 -21.59
CA ILE A 52 8.84 6.38 -20.54
C ILE A 52 9.78 6.91 -19.47
N SER A 53 9.19 7.60 -18.50
CA SER A 53 9.90 8.09 -17.34
C SER A 53 10.24 6.89 -16.46
N PRO A 54 11.50 6.74 -16.00
CA PRO A 54 11.82 5.70 -15.03
C PRO A 54 10.96 5.88 -13.78
N ARG A 55 10.01 4.96 -13.56
CA ARG A 55 9.28 4.91 -12.28
C ARG A 55 10.23 4.33 -11.25
N ARG A 56 10.67 5.16 -10.31
CA ARG A 56 11.45 4.71 -9.17
C ARG A 56 10.51 4.16 -8.11
N ASP A 57 10.80 2.94 -7.65
CA ASP A 57 10.16 2.38 -6.47
C ASP A 57 10.88 2.84 -5.20
N ASP A 58 10.09 3.23 -4.20
CA ASP A 58 10.59 3.61 -2.88
C ASP A 58 10.64 2.36 -2.00
N ILE A 59 11.84 1.80 -1.85
CA ILE A 59 12.08 0.63 -1.01
C ILE A 59 12.56 1.10 0.37
N ILE A 60 11.78 0.79 1.41
CA ILE A 60 12.11 1.07 2.81
C ILE A 60 12.39 -0.23 3.57
N VAL A 61 13.23 -0.15 4.61
CA VAL A 61 13.52 -1.29 5.48
C VAL A 61 12.62 -1.23 6.72
N LYS A 62 11.94 -2.33 7.01
CA LYS A 62 11.17 -2.53 8.24
C LYS A 62 11.95 -3.44 9.18
N TYR A 63 11.90 -3.16 10.48
CA TYR A 63 12.56 -3.95 11.51
C TYR A 63 11.53 -4.62 12.42
N ARG A 64 11.88 -5.78 12.96
CA ARG A 64 11.15 -6.43 14.05
C ARG A 64 12.11 -7.15 14.99
N MET A 65 11.68 -7.37 16.22
CA MET A 65 12.33 -8.29 17.14
C MET A 65 11.54 -9.60 17.16
N TYR A 66 12.14 -10.72 16.76
CA TYR A 66 11.50 -12.03 16.75
C TYR A 66 12.42 -13.07 17.39
N ASN A 67 11.93 -13.79 18.40
CA ASN A 67 12.73 -14.75 19.18
C ASN A 67 14.06 -14.17 19.72
N GLY A 68 14.06 -12.90 20.12
CA GLY A 68 15.25 -12.21 20.64
C GLY A 68 16.30 -11.84 19.58
N LYS A 69 15.98 -12.02 18.29
CA LYS A 69 16.82 -11.61 17.18
C LYS A 69 16.20 -10.40 16.46
N LEU A 70 17.06 -9.43 16.14
CA LEU A 70 16.67 -8.33 15.25
C LEU A 70 16.58 -8.89 13.84
N GLN A 71 15.46 -8.62 13.19
CA GLN A 71 15.23 -9.00 11.80
C GLN A 71 14.81 -7.78 11.01
N TYR A 72 15.14 -7.78 9.72
CA TYR A 72 14.70 -6.76 8.78
C TYR A 72 14.03 -7.38 7.56
N ARG A 73 13.18 -6.59 6.90
CA ARG A 73 12.55 -6.97 5.63
C ARG A 73 12.26 -5.73 4.80
N ARG A 74 12.45 -5.82 3.49
CA ARG A 74 12.24 -4.69 2.57
C ARG A 74 10.78 -4.57 2.17
N TRP A 75 10.25 -3.36 2.29
CA TRP A 75 8.89 -2.98 1.92
C TRP A 75 8.93 -2.02 0.74
N ASN A 76 8.22 -2.36 -0.34
CA ASN A 76 8.01 -1.44 -1.44
C ASN A 76 6.84 -0.51 -1.07
N GLN A 77 7.16 0.73 -0.77
CA GLN A 77 6.17 1.75 -0.41
C GLN A 77 5.32 2.17 -1.61
N THR A 78 5.85 2.08 -2.82
CA THR A 78 5.16 2.42 -4.07
C THR A 78 4.08 1.41 -4.44
N THR A 79 4.32 0.12 -4.24
CA THR A 79 3.35 -0.97 -4.53
C THR A 79 2.57 -1.45 -3.30
N GLY A 80 3.03 -1.13 -2.10
CA GLY A 80 2.43 -1.61 -0.85
C GLY A 80 2.63 -3.11 -0.63
N THR A 81 3.76 -3.66 -1.08
CA THR A 81 4.06 -5.10 -0.98
C THR A 81 5.44 -5.35 -0.38
N TRP A 82 5.61 -6.53 0.23
CA TRP A 82 6.93 -7.00 0.65
C TRP A 82 7.77 -7.36 -0.58
N VAL A 83 9.02 -6.90 -0.61
CA VAL A 83 9.98 -7.24 -1.69
C VAL A 83 10.55 -8.64 -1.46
N ASP A 84 10.90 -8.93 -0.21
CA ASP A 84 11.43 -10.23 0.19
C ASP A 84 10.29 -11.16 0.63
N PRO A 85 10.35 -12.48 0.38
CA PRO A 85 9.34 -13.44 0.83
C PRO A 85 9.36 -13.67 2.35
N ASP A 86 10.53 -13.56 2.98
CA ASP A 86 10.74 -13.81 4.41
C ASP A 86 11.54 -12.68 5.07
N TRP A 87 11.58 -12.70 6.40
CA TRP A 87 12.41 -11.79 7.19
C TRP A 87 13.85 -12.28 7.24
N ILE A 88 14.80 -11.34 7.18
CA ILE A 88 16.24 -11.59 7.17
C ILE A 88 16.78 -11.27 8.57
N ASP A 89 17.53 -12.20 9.16
CA ASP A 89 18.27 -11.94 10.41
C ASP A 89 19.29 -10.82 10.15
N ALA A 90 19.27 -9.77 10.98
CA ALA A 90 20.16 -8.61 10.86
C ALA A 90 21.59 -8.93 11.29
#